data_AF-A0A1J4KHN6-F1
#
_entry.id   AF-A0A1J4KHN6-F1
#
_cell.length_a   1.000
_cell.length_b   1.000
_cell.length_c   1.000
_cell.angle_alpha   90.00
_cell.angle_beta   90.00
_cell.angle_gamma   90.00
#
_symmetry.space_group_name_H-M   'P 1'
#
loop_
_entity.id
_entity.type
_entity.pdbx_description
1 polymer ?
#
loop_
_entity_poly.entity_id
_entity_poly.type
_entity_poly.pdbx_seq_one_letter_code
_entity_poly.pdbx_strand_id
1 'polypeptide(L)'
;MNEIFRNRLLPEYSRQELEEEFIRCCESLDEKATEILKLEKQAQYLDGRLGRLQQDIEDQSRQQVCFDGKHAPIAYRQSQLTVKELQDQITELETDLAQRQLKRDKVLQEVRYFRSLLNFPGKRSKVGTTTNKGKRKTRAELARMLSVLLTNKQIPPQMIYRVQTAISILNHNLDDAEQPMRELMECIGESLQLFEMLDKKKQIKEREEKIEQMRAKLAELRQRHDEMTDMHKKLLQQYKDEAEQNNAKYKEVMDLQHEKEAKEAEAAKLNELQIIADGLKNEIQLLEDQKVKLKEDNDERIKKLREQMEEAIKKLKSELADLENHCAALRASNKDLESRVAELERQYADAKERRDEIEEISQKLQAEYMSLRGYFVQMLSQTNDDPFENQRFVDFLNQMGAKDWKFATIRMFQDDIEKLKTRKQLILEKMAKYENFQAKLNDMIASKNELIAALESQLQSLQIENGIMLDQMAVKPKQDYVEGAPHVEFEQEAVINLLEEETAIMISFREFNIIKPQILGPKKCQILLSIDFYEHETQMTRAVSPTDDSFDTSIMFTCKNDFQLRDYVKKSCAKVQFYKIIGFDSNPIGEAIISFAPFLDDKNEFTSTLTFHSPDSNVDFAEVKYEAGIYIPLLK
;
A
#
# COMPACT_ATOMS: atom_id res chain seq x y z
N MET A 1 75.70 -27.31 36.75
CA MET A 1 75.20 -28.60 36.23
C MET A 1 74.02 -28.30 35.34
N ASN A 2 74.20 -28.47 34.03
CA ASN A 2 73.19 -28.23 33.00
C ASN A 2 72.30 -29.47 32.90
N GLU A 3 71.07 -29.41 33.43
CA GLU A 3 70.05 -30.39 33.09
C GLU A 3 69.25 -29.89 31.89
N ILE A 4 69.62 -30.45 30.74
CA ILE A 4 68.95 -30.31 29.46
C ILE A 4 67.60 -31.02 29.59
N PHE A 5 66.50 -30.26 29.65
CA PHE A 5 65.16 -30.76 29.36
C PHE A 5 65.14 -31.23 27.90
N ARG A 6 65.44 -32.51 27.67
CA ARG A 6 65.21 -33.15 26.37
C ARG A 6 63.71 -33.32 26.19
N ASN A 7 63.15 -32.54 25.25
CA ASN A 7 61.84 -32.71 24.65
C ASN A 7 61.52 -34.20 24.41
N ARG A 8 60.57 -34.75 25.19
CA ARG A 8 60.05 -36.12 25.04
C ARG A 8 58.65 -36.15 24.39
N LEU A 9 58.31 -35.16 23.57
CA LEU A 9 57.08 -35.15 22.75
C LEU A 9 57.35 -35.27 21.22
N LEU A 10 58.62 -35.40 20.82
CA LEU A 10 59.05 -35.56 19.42
C LEU A 10 59.43 -37.00 18.95
N PRO A 11 59.13 -38.14 19.62
CA PRO A 11 59.52 -39.45 19.06
C PRO A 11 58.52 -40.03 18.05
N GLU A 12 57.29 -39.51 17.97
CA GLU A 12 56.21 -40.18 17.22
C GLU A 12 55.92 -39.57 15.84
N TYR A 13 56.41 -38.37 15.56
CA TYR A 13 56.24 -37.71 14.27
C TYR A 13 57.59 -37.19 13.77
N SER A 14 57.93 -37.55 12.54
CA SER A 14 59.05 -36.99 11.81
C SER A 14 58.84 -35.48 11.59
N ARG A 15 59.93 -34.74 11.39
CA ARG A 15 59.88 -33.31 11.10
C ARG A 15 58.99 -33.00 9.88
N GLN A 16 59.01 -33.87 8.87
CA GLN A 16 58.14 -33.75 7.70
C GLN A 16 56.66 -33.91 8.05
N GLU A 17 56.29 -34.88 8.88
CA GLU A 17 54.88 -35.07 9.30
C GLU A 17 54.37 -33.88 10.12
N LEU A 18 55.21 -33.26 10.95
CA LEU A 18 54.85 -32.04 11.68
C LEU A 18 54.75 -30.82 10.77
N GLU A 19 55.62 -30.70 9.75
CA GLU A 19 55.53 -29.64 8.74
C GLU A 19 54.28 -29.81 7.86
N GLU A 20 53.90 -31.05 7.51
CA GLU A 20 52.67 -31.37 6.77
C GLU A 20 51.41 -31.12 7.59
N GLU A 21 51.38 -31.50 8.87
CA GLU A 21 50.27 -31.18 9.78
C GLU A 21 50.16 -29.68 10.04
N PHE A 22 51.29 -28.97 10.15
CA PHE A 22 51.29 -27.52 10.27
C PHE A 22 50.71 -26.83 9.02
N ILE A 23 51.08 -27.30 7.82
CA ILE A 23 50.53 -26.80 6.56
C ILE A 23 49.02 -27.11 6.49
N ARG A 24 48.59 -28.33 6.82
CA ARG A 24 47.16 -28.69 6.87
C ARG A 24 46.36 -27.85 7.87
N CYS A 25 46.93 -27.56 9.03
CA CYS A 25 46.30 -26.66 10.00
C CYS A 25 46.20 -25.22 9.46
N CYS A 26 47.22 -24.73 8.73
CA CYS A 26 47.17 -23.42 8.09
C CYS A 26 46.12 -23.37 6.97
N GLU A 27 46.06 -24.38 6.12
CA GLU A 27 45.03 -24.50 5.07
C GLU A 27 43.63 -24.55 5.68
N SER A 28 43.43 -25.30 6.77
CA SER A 28 42.14 -25.34 7.48
C SER A 28 41.77 -23.99 8.12
N LEU A 29 42.77 -23.25 8.61
CA LEU A 29 42.58 -21.90 9.15
C LEU A 29 42.19 -20.92 8.04
N ASP A 30 42.83 -21.00 6.87
CA ASP A 30 42.51 -20.18 5.70
C ASP A 30 41.11 -20.50 5.16
N GLU A 31 40.73 -21.78 5.08
CA GLU A 31 39.37 -22.20 4.73
C GLU A 31 38.33 -21.60 5.68
N LYS A 32 38.57 -21.69 7.00
CA LYS A 32 37.68 -21.08 8.01
C LYS A 32 37.63 -19.56 7.90
N ALA A 33 38.74 -18.90 7.61
CA ALA A 33 38.77 -17.46 7.39
C ALA A 33 37.93 -17.05 6.15
N THR A 34 37.98 -17.84 5.07
CA THR A 34 37.13 -17.59 3.90
C THR A 34 35.65 -17.86 4.17
N GLU A 35 35.32 -18.83 5.02
CA GLU A 35 33.95 -19.11 5.44
C GLU A 35 33.39 -17.97 6.30
N ILE A 36 34.18 -17.45 7.24
CA ILE A 36 33.82 -16.27 8.05
C ILE A 36 33.55 -15.06 7.14
N LEU A 37 34.42 -14.79 6.16
CA LEU A 37 34.21 -13.69 5.19
C LEU A 37 32.93 -13.86 4.37
N LYS A 38 32.53 -15.08 4.02
CA LYS A 38 31.26 -15.35 3.32
C LYS A 38 30.06 -15.07 4.24
N LEU A 39 30.14 -15.51 5.49
CA LEU A 39 29.10 -15.27 6.49
C LEU A 39 28.95 -13.78 6.82
N GLU A 40 30.05 -13.04 6.92
CA GLU A 40 30.02 -11.58 7.12
C GLU A 40 29.37 -10.85 5.94
N LYS A 41 29.65 -11.24 4.70
CA LYS A 41 28.98 -10.69 3.51
C LYS A 41 27.48 -11.00 3.50
N GLN A 42 27.09 -12.21 3.91
CA GLN A 42 25.67 -12.58 4.04
C GLN A 42 24.98 -11.78 5.16
N ALA A 43 25.64 -11.59 6.29
CA ALA A 43 25.15 -10.77 7.38
C ALA A 43 24.93 -9.31 6.94
N GLN A 44 25.91 -8.70 6.26
CA GLN A 44 25.78 -7.34 5.70
C GLN A 44 24.64 -7.23 4.68
N TYR A 45 24.45 -8.25 3.84
CA TYR A 45 23.35 -8.28 2.88
C TYR A 45 21.98 -8.35 3.57
N LEU A 46 21.86 -9.18 4.60
CA LEU A 46 20.64 -9.30 5.40
C LEU A 46 20.36 -8.02 6.18
N ASP A 47 21.38 -7.40 6.76
CA ASP A 47 21.27 -6.14 7.50
C ASP A 47 20.81 -5.00 6.59
N GLY A 48 21.37 -4.89 5.38
CA GLY A 48 20.91 -3.95 4.37
C GLY A 48 19.50 -4.23 3.81
N ARG A 49 19.00 -5.47 3.94
CA ARG A 49 17.61 -5.81 3.61
C ARG A 49 16.66 -5.50 4.76
N LEU A 50 17.11 -5.69 6.00
CA LEU A 50 16.40 -5.34 7.22
C LEU A 50 16.23 -3.83 7.35
N GLY A 51 17.28 -3.04 7.06
CA GLY A 51 17.20 -1.58 7.02
C GLY A 51 16.21 -1.06 5.97
N ARG A 52 16.14 -1.70 4.80
CA ARG A 52 15.12 -1.38 3.78
C ARG A 52 13.70 -1.71 4.24
N LEU A 53 13.51 -2.85 4.90
CA LEU A 53 12.21 -3.22 5.47
C LEU A 53 11.79 -2.30 6.62
N GLN A 54 12.72 -1.86 7.47
CA GLN A 54 12.45 -0.89 8.53
C GLN A 54 12.08 0.48 7.93
N GLN A 55 12.79 0.91 6.89
CA GLN A 55 12.46 2.13 6.15
C GLN A 55 11.08 2.05 5.49
N ASP A 56 10.71 0.88 4.92
CA ASP A 56 9.37 0.64 4.36
C ASP A 56 8.27 0.58 5.43
N ILE A 57 8.59 0.24 6.69
CA ILE A 57 7.65 0.25 7.83
C ILE A 57 7.46 1.67 8.39
N GLU A 58 8.50 2.50 8.39
CA GLU A 58 8.47 3.88 8.92
C GLU A 58 7.85 4.89 7.94
N ASP A 59 7.81 4.58 6.65
CA ASP A 59 7.28 5.47 5.61
C ASP A 59 5.74 5.46 5.56
N GLN A 60 5.10 6.25 6.42
CA GLN A 60 3.64 6.39 6.57
C GLN A 60 2.92 6.95 5.32
N SER A 61 3.65 7.32 4.26
CA SER A 61 3.12 7.89 3.03
C SER A 61 2.72 6.86 1.96
N ARG A 62 3.19 5.61 2.09
CA ARG A 62 2.77 4.50 1.24
C ARG A 62 1.57 3.82 1.88
N GLN A 63 0.40 4.02 1.30
CA GLN A 63 -0.80 3.23 1.62
C GLN A 63 -0.42 1.75 1.75
N GLN A 64 -0.65 1.18 2.93
CA GLN A 64 -0.70 -0.27 3.09
C GLN A 64 -1.66 -0.78 2.02
N VAL A 65 -1.11 -1.47 1.02
CA VAL A 65 -1.90 -2.06 -0.05
C VAL A 65 -2.83 -3.08 0.62
N CYS A 66 -4.08 -2.69 0.80
CA CYS A 66 -5.14 -3.60 1.18
C CYS A 66 -5.09 -4.80 0.23
N PHE A 67 -5.13 -5.98 0.82
CA PHE A 67 -5.00 -7.26 0.14
C PHE A 67 -6.20 -7.51 -0.77
N ASP A 68 -6.15 -6.97 -1.99
CA ASP A 68 -7.19 -7.17 -2.99
C ASP A 68 -7.04 -8.58 -3.59
N GLY A 69 -8.11 -9.38 -3.50
CA GLY A 69 -8.17 -10.82 -3.80
C GLY A 69 -7.75 -11.28 -5.19
N LYS A 70 -7.26 -10.37 -6.06
CA LYS A 70 -6.70 -10.68 -7.38
C LYS A 70 -5.23 -11.16 -7.33
N HIS A 71 -4.51 -10.91 -6.24
CA HIS A 71 -3.08 -11.32 -6.09
C HIS A 71 -2.88 -12.60 -5.26
N ALA A 72 -3.95 -13.15 -4.67
CA ALA A 72 -3.92 -14.39 -3.90
C ALA A 72 -3.30 -15.60 -4.64
N PRO A 73 -3.49 -15.80 -5.96
CA PRO A 73 -2.90 -16.94 -6.66
C PRO A 73 -1.37 -16.88 -6.78
N ILE A 74 -0.79 -15.67 -6.83
CA ILE A 74 0.65 -15.46 -6.99
C ILE A 74 1.37 -15.66 -5.64
N ALA A 75 0.80 -15.11 -4.56
CA ALA A 75 1.29 -15.33 -3.20
C ALA A 75 1.15 -16.81 -2.79
N TYR A 76 0.06 -17.48 -3.19
CA TYR A 76 -0.12 -18.91 -2.98
C TYR A 76 0.88 -19.76 -3.77
N ARG A 77 1.18 -19.40 -5.03
CA ARG A 77 2.23 -20.07 -5.82
C ARG A 77 3.64 -19.85 -5.27
N GLN A 78 3.97 -18.65 -4.80
CA GLN A 78 5.24 -18.38 -4.14
C GLN A 78 5.37 -19.16 -2.83
N SER A 79 4.31 -19.23 -2.03
CA SER A 79 4.25 -20.06 -0.81
C SER A 79 4.39 -21.55 -1.11
N GLN A 80 3.77 -22.06 -2.18
CA GLN A 80 3.96 -23.46 -2.60
C GLN A 80 5.37 -23.75 -3.10
N LEU A 81 6.02 -22.80 -3.78
CA LEU A 81 7.42 -22.94 -4.21
C LEU A 81 8.37 -22.97 -3.00
N THR A 82 8.20 -22.08 -2.03
CA THR A 82 9.00 -22.12 -0.79
C THR A 82 8.73 -23.35 0.06
N VAL A 83 7.48 -23.82 0.14
CA VAL A 83 7.17 -25.09 0.83
C VAL A 83 7.83 -26.28 0.13
N LYS A 84 7.86 -26.28 -1.21
CA LYS A 84 8.54 -27.34 -1.98
C LYS A 84 10.06 -27.29 -1.82
N GLU A 85 10.65 -26.10 -1.85
CA GLU A 85 12.09 -25.91 -1.59
C GLU A 85 12.48 -26.35 -0.17
N LEU A 86 11.63 -26.07 0.83
CA LEU A 86 11.83 -26.55 2.19
C LEU A 86 11.67 -28.08 2.30
N GLN A 87 10.73 -28.68 1.56
CA GLN A 87 10.60 -30.14 1.49
C GLN A 87 11.82 -30.79 0.82
N ASP A 88 12.34 -30.20 -0.25
CA ASP A 88 13.54 -30.69 -0.92
C ASP A 88 14.77 -30.59 0.02
N GLN A 89 14.91 -29.50 0.78
CA GLN A 89 15.95 -29.36 1.82
C GLN A 89 15.81 -30.36 2.96
N ILE A 90 14.60 -30.64 3.43
CA ILE A 90 14.35 -31.68 4.44
C ILE A 90 14.76 -33.05 3.90
N THR A 91 14.41 -33.35 2.64
CA THR A 91 14.77 -34.62 2.01
C THR A 91 16.29 -34.77 1.87
N GLU A 92 16.99 -33.69 1.50
CA GLU A 92 18.45 -33.66 1.44
C GLU A 92 19.08 -33.90 2.81
N LEU A 93 18.59 -33.22 3.86
CA LEU A 93 19.03 -33.43 5.25
C LEU A 93 18.75 -34.85 5.75
N GLU A 94 17.62 -35.45 5.39
CA GLU A 94 17.30 -36.84 5.72
C GLU A 94 18.27 -37.82 5.05
N THR A 95 18.64 -37.58 3.79
CA THR A 95 19.65 -38.41 3.10
C THR A 95 21.04 -38.27 3.72
N ASP A 96 21.43 -37.07 4.13
CA ASP A 96 22.68 -36.80 4.82
C ASP A 96 22.74 -37.45 6.21
N LEU A 97 21.63 -37.42 6.94
CA LEU A 97 21.49 -38.08 8.23
C LEU A 97 21.60 -39.60 8.08
N ALA A 98 20.97 -40.18 7.06
CA ALA A 98 21.11 -41.61 6.73
C ALA A 98 22.56 -41.99 6.36
N GLN A 99 23.26 -41.15 5.58
CA GLN A 99 24.69 -41.37 5.27
C GLN A 99 25.58 -41.30 6.52
N ARG A 100 25.31 -40.35 7.43
CA ARG A 100 26.06 -40.24 8.70
C ARG A 100 25.78 -41.43 9.62
N GLN A 101 24.56 -41.94 9.66
CA GLN A 101 24.21 -43.16 10.40
C GLN A 101 24.95 -44.39 9.85
N LEU A 102 25.02 -44.55 8.51
CA LEU A 102 25.81 -45.61 7.88
C LEU A 102 27.30 -45.53 8.23
N LYS A 103 27.88 -44.31 8.23
CA LYS A 103 29.28 -44.10 8.66
C LYS A 103 29.49 -44.46 10.13
N ARG A 104 28.57 -44.07 11.01
CA ARG A 104 28.60 -44.44 12.44
C ARG A 104 28.56 -45.95 12.64
N ASP A 105 27.69 -46.64 11.91
CA ASP A 105 27.53 -48.09 12.04
C ASP A 105 28.75 -48.85 11.49
N LYS A 106 29.39 -48.32 10.45
CA LYS A 106 30.67 -48.84 9.94
C LYS A 106 31.80 -48.68 10.96
N VAL A 107 31.89 -47.52 11.61
CA VAL A 107 32.83 -47.27 12.72
C VAL A 107 32.54 -48.18 13.91
N LEU A 108 31.27 -48.41 14.26
CA LEU A 108 30.89 -49.35 15.32
C LEU A 108 31.26 -50.80 14.97
N GLN A 109 31.17 -51.18 13.70
CA GLN A 109 31.58 -52.50 13.23
C GLN A 109 33.11 -52.67 13.27
N GLU A 110 33.87 -51.64 12.92
CA GLU A 110 35.32 -51.59 13.08
C GLU A 110 35.72 -51.64 14.56
N VAL A 111 35.06 -50.87 15.43
CA VAL A 111 35.27 -50.92 16.90
C VAL A 111 34.93 -52.31 17.46
N ARG A 112 33.89 -52.99 16.96
CA ARG A 112 33.59 -54.39 17.33
C ARG A 112 34.66 -55.37 16.84
N TYR A 113 35.21 -55.15 15.65
CA TYR A 113 36.33 -55.93 15.10
C TYR A 113 37.62 -55.72 15.92
N PHE A 114 37.94 -54.48 16.30
CA PHE A 114 39.09 -54.21 17.19
C PHE A 114 38.87 -54.75 18.61
N ARG A 115 37.64 -54.77 19.12
CA ARG A 115 37.30 -55.45 20.39
C ARG A 115 37.48 -56.97 20.30
N SER A 116 37.25 -57.61 19.16
CA SER A 116 37.46 -59.05 19.01
C SER A 116 38.94 -59.42 18.89
N LEU A 117 39.79 -58.51 18.38
CA LEU A 117 41.26 -58.65 18.35
C LEU A 117 41.92 -58.51 19.73
N LEU A 118 41.27 -57.85 20.69
CA LEU A 118 41.78 -57.69 22.07
C LEU A 118 41.46 -58.87 23.01
N ASN A 119 40.63 -59.82 22.58
CA ASN A 119 40.35 -61.05 23.34
C ASN A 119 41.35 -62.17 22.99
N PHE A 120 42.58 -62.08 23.51
CA PHE A 120 43.52 -63.19 23.48
C PHE A 120 43.13 -64.28 24.52
N PRO A 121 43.00 -65.55 24.13
CA PRO A 121 42.80 -66.65 25.08
C PRO A 121 44.10 -66.92 25.83
N GLY A 122 44.12 -66.60 27.12
CA GLY A 122 45.23 -66.88 28.02
C GLY A 122 45.56 -68.38 28.10
N LYS A 123 46.79 -68.73 27.73
CA LYS A 123 47.42 -70.04 27.95
C LYS A 123 47.49 -70.33 29.46
N ARG A 124 46.73 -71.31 29.97
CA ARG A 124 47.02 -71.96 31.26
C ARG A 124 47.95 -73.14 31.05
N SER A 125 49.12 -73.02 31.67
CA SER A 125 50.22 -73.99 31.66
C SER A 125 49.83 -75.30 32.35
N LYS A 126 50.10 -76.42 31.69
CA LYS A 126 50.12 -77.77 32.28
C LYS A 126 51.48 -77.97 32.96
N VAL A 127 51.48 -78.31 34.25
CA VAL A 127 52.66 -78.88 34.94
C VAL A 127 52.41 -80.37 35.14
N GLY A 128 53.29 -81.18 34.55
CA GLY A 128 53.35 -82.62 34.75
C GLY A 128 54.56 -83.04 35.58
N THR A 129 54.76 -84.35 35.64
CA THR A 129 55.88 -85.16 36.19
C THR A 129 55.73 -85.62 37.66
N THR A 130 56.00 -86.88 38.05
CA THR A 130 56.38 -88.12 37.35
C THR A 130 56.25 -89.31 38.31
N THR A 131 55.84 -90.44 37.76
CA THR A 131 55.92 -91.80 38.29
C THR A 131 57.36 -92.29 38.47
N ASN A 132 57.63 -93.14 39.48
CA ASN A 132 58.59 -94.24 39.33
C ASN A 132 58.36 -95.41 40.30
N LYS A 133 58.04 -96.57 39.71
CA LYS A 133 57.86 -97.88 40.35
C LYS A 133 59.18 -98.63 40.35
N GLY A 134 59.70 -98.95 41.53
CA GLY A 134 60.63 -100.06 41.75
C GLY A 134 60.12 -100.88 42.92
N LYS A 135 59.80 -102.17 42.71
CA LYS A 135 59.44 -103.10 43.78
C LYS A 135 60.66 -103.26 44.70
N ARG A 136 60.78 -102.41 45.72
CA ARG A 136 61.72 -102.61 46.83
C ARG A 136 61.27 -103.86 47.58
N LYS A 137 62.13 -104.88 47.64
CA LYS A 137 61.93 -106.05 48.51
C LYS A 137 61.63 -105.51 49.91
N THR A 138 60.55 -105.99 50.50
CA THR A 138 60.09 -105.45 51.77
C THR A 138 61.09 -105.81 52.87
N ARG A 139 61.21 -104.93 53.85
CA ARG A 139 62.15 -105.08 54.97
C ARG A 139 62.05 -106.45 55.67
N ALA A 140 60.83 -106.98 55.76
CA ALA A 140 60.53 -108.31 56.28
C ALA A 140 61.06 -109.47 55.41
N GLU A 141 61.11 -109.32 54.08
CA GLU A 141 61.66 -110.33 53.17
C GLU A 141 63.18 -110.41 53.25
N LEU A 142 63.86 -109.26 53.43
CA LEU A 142 65.31 -109.20 53.65
C LEU A 142 65.71 -109.84 54.99
N ALA A 143 64.97 -109.53 56.07
CA ALA A 143 65.19 -110.17 57.37
C ALA A 143 65.03 -111.69 57.30
N ARG A 144 64.01 -112.19 56.57
CA ARG A 144 63.75 -113.64 56.42
C ARG A 144 64.86 -114.37 55.65
N MET A 145 65.41 -113.77 54.59
CA MET A 145 66.54 -114.36 53.84
C MET A 145 67.82 -114.42 54.69
N LEU A 146 68.07 -113.39 55.51
CA LEU A 146 69.21 -113.37 56.43
C LEU A 146 69.06 -114.40 57.56
N SER A 147 67.84 -114.64 58.06
CA SER A 147 67.58 -115.72 59.02
C SER A 147 67.80 -117.12 58.44
N VAL A 148 67.54 -117.33 57.14
CA VAL A 148 67.80 -118.61 56.44
C VAL A 148 69.30 -118.87 56.24
N LEU A 149 70.12 -117.83 56.13
CA LEU A 149 71.58 -117.98 56.09
C LEU A 149 72.11 -118.52 57.44
N LEU A 150 71.61 -118.01 58.57
CA LEU A 150 72.06 -118.42 59.92
C LEU A 150 71.80 -119.89 60.27
N THR A 151 70.88 -120.57 59.60
CA THR A 151 70.56 -122.01 59.85
C THR A 151 71.43 -122.99 59.05
N ASN A 152 72.29 -122.50 58.14
CA ASN A 152 73.15 -123.35 57.31
C ASN A 152 74.54 -123.56 57.97
N LYS A 153 74.95 -124.81 58.24
CA LYS A 153 76.10 -125.18 59.11
C LYS A 153 77.52 -124.87 58.55
N GLN A 154 77.68 -123.88 57.68
CA GLN A 154 78.97 -123.50 57.07
C GLN A 154 79.21 -121.97 57.07
N ILE A 155 78.91 -121.25 58.16
CA ILE A 155 79.20 -119.80 58.29
C ILE A 155 80.29 -119.55 59.33
N PRO A 156 81.35 -118.77 59.00
CA PRO A 156 82.39 -118.36 59.95
C PRO A 156 81.84 -117.52 61.13
N PRO A 157 82.39 -117.64 62.35
CA PRO A 157 81.87 -116.99 63.56
C PRO A 157 81.66 -115.46 63.42
N GLN A 158 82.57 -114.77 62.73
CA GLN A 158 82.49 -113.32 62.53
C GLN A 158 81.32 -112.87 61.64
N MET A 159 80.84 -113.73 60.74
CA MET A 159 79.70 -113.45 59.86
C MET A 159 78.35 -113.65 60.56
N ILE A 160 78.31 -114.48 61.61
CA ILE A 160 77.11 -114.71 62.41
C ILE A 160 76.65 -113.39 63.06
N TYR A 161 77.58 -112.69 63.70
CA TYR A 161 77.30 -111.40 64.34
C TYR A 161 76.85 -110.32 63.35
N ARG A 162 77.48 -110.23 62.16
CA ARG A 162 77.05 -109.28 61.11
C ARG A 162 75.62 -109.54 60.63
N VAL A 163 75.27 -110.81 60.44
CA VAL A 163 73.94 -111.19 59.97
C VAL A 163 72.90 -110.96 61.06
N GLN A 164 73.22 -111.24 62.33
CA GLN A 164 72.35 -110.95 63.48
C GLN A 164 72.11 -109.45 63.66
N THR A 165 73.16 -108.61 63.64
CA THR A 165 73.02 -107.15 63.71
C THR A 165 72.18 -106.61 62.55
N ALA A 166 72.40 -107.10 61.32
CA ALA A 166 71.61 -106.69 60.17
C ALA A 166 70.12 -107.07 60.29
N ILE A 167 69.80 -108.24 60.86
CA ILE A 167 68.40 -108.63 61.15
C ILE A 167 67.78 -107.70 62.20
N SER A 168 68.46 -107.41 63.31
CA SER A 168 67.94 -106.52 64.36
C SER A 168 67.71 -105.09 63.85
N ILE A 169 68.66 -104.55 63.06
CA ILE A 169 68.51 -103.25 62.38
C ILE A 169 67.35 -103.29 61.38
N LEU A 170 67.16 -104.39 60.64
CA LEU A 170 66.01 -104.57 59.73
C LEU A 170 64.68 -104.79 60.47
N ASN A 171 64.67 -105.10 61.76
CA ASN A 171 63.44 -105.23 62.56
C ASN A 171 63.11 -104.00 63.41
N HIS A 172 63.92 -102.93 63.34
CA HIS A 172 63.79 -101.69 64.13
C HIS A 172 63.99 -101.87 65.64
N ASN A 173 64.45 -103.04 66.08
CA ASN A 173 64.97 -103.22 67.43
C ASN A 173 66.46 -102.86 67.42
N LEU A 174 66.73 -101.58 67.63
CA LEU A 174 68.09 -101.07 67.81
C LEU A 174 68.70 -101.60 69.11
N ASP A 175 67.87 -101.87 70.13
CA ASP A 175 68.32 -102.42 71.42
C ASP A 175 68.81 -103.88 71.28
N ASP A 176 68.08 -104.74 70.55
CA ASP A 176 68.52 -106.13 70.26
C ASP A 176 69.66 -106.20 69.23
N ALA A 177 69.97 -105.09 68.55
CA ALA A 177 71.12 -104.98 67.66
C ALA A 177 72.41 -104.67 68.43
N GLU A 178 72.30 -104.15 69.66
CA GLU A 178 73.44 -103.67 70.44
C GLU A 178 74.37 -104.81 70.85
N GLN A 179 73.84 -105.92 71.37
CA GLN A 179 74.66 -107.04 71.84
C GLN A 179 75.48 -107.71 70.71
N PRO A 180 74.88 -108.10 69.56
CA PRO A 180 75.63 -108.70 68.46
C PRO A 180 76.59 -107.70 67.79
N MET A 181 76.25 -106.40 67.79
CA MET A 181 77.11 -105.34 67.26
C MET A 181 78.28 -105.04 68.19
N ARG A 182 78.09 -105.16 69.52
CA ARG A 182 79.16 -105.03 70.51
C ARG A 182 80.15 -106.20 70.39
N GLU A 183 79.67 -107.44 70.27
CA GLU A 183 80.53 -108.61 70.02
C GLU A 183 81.24 -108.54 68.65
N LEU A 184 80.57 -107.98 67.63
CA LEU A 184 81.19 -107.69 66.33
C LEU A 184 82.31 -106.63 66.44
N MET A 185 82.06 -105.53 67.15
CA MET A 185 83.03 -104.45 67.34
C MET A 185 84.24 -104.92 68.18
N GLU A 186 84.01 -105.80 69.16
CA GLU A 186 85.06 -106.44 69.96
C GLU A 186 85.91 -107.43 69.13
N CYS A 187 85.28 -108.18 68.21
CA CYS A 187 85.99 -109.05 67.25
C CYS A 187 86.78 -108.29 66.16
N ILE A 188 86.40 -107.05 65.84
CA ILE A 188 87.03 -106.22 64.78
C ILE A 188 88.08 -105.25 65.37
N GLY A 189 88.20 -105.16 66.71
CA GLY A 189 89.21 -104.34 67.38
C GLY A 189 88.98 -102.82 67.31
N GLU A 190 87.76 -102.39 66.95
CA GLU A 190 87.37 -100.99 66.83
C GLU A 190 86.42 -100.60 67.97
N SER A 191 86.95 -100.21 69.12
CA SER A 191 86.18 -99.52 70.17
C SER A 191 86.35 -98.01 70.03
N LEU A 192 85.30 -97.29 69.59
CA LEU A 192 85.28 -95.82 69.64
C LEU A 192 85.34 -95.34 71.09
N GLN A 193 86.24 -94.39 71.37
CA GLN A 193 86.46 -93.88 72.73
C GLN A 193 85.29 -92.99 73.19
N LEU A 194 84.91 -93.08 74.46
CA LEU A 194 83.75 -92.41 75.09
C LEU A 194 83.67 -90.89 74.80
N PHE A 195 84.80 -90.22 74.62
CA PHE A 195 84.88 -88.79 74.33
C PHE A 195 84.32 -88.41 72.95
N GLU A 196 84.53 -89.23 71.91
CA GLU A 196 84.02 -88.92 70.56
C GLU A 196 82.48 -89.03 70.48
N MET A 197 81.88 -89.92 71.28
CA MET A 197 80.42 -90.02 71.40
C MET A 197 79.80 -88.80 72.09
N LEU A 198 80.47 -88.25 73.10
CA LEU A 198 80.02 -87.05 73.80
C LEU A 198 80.05 -85.82 72.87
N ASP A 199 81.09 -85.69 72.05
CA ASP A 199 81.19 -84.61 71.05
C ASP A 199 80.12 -84.72 69.97
N LYS A 200 79.83 -85.93 69.47
CA LYS A 200 78.74 -86.15 68.52
C LYS A 200 77.38 -85.87 69.14
N LYS A 201 77.14 -86.25 70.40
CA LYS A 201 75.91 -85.92 71.14
C LYS A 201 75.75 -84.41 71.32
N LYS A 202 76.84 -83.68 71.54
CA LYS A 202 76.84 -82.22 71.62
C LYS A 202 76.51 -81.57 70.27
N GLN A 203 77.12 -82.04 69.17
CA GLN A 203 76.80 -81.57 67.81
C GLN A 203 75.34 -81.83 67.40
N ILE A 204 74.76 -82.96 67.83
CA ILE A 204 73.35 -83.27 67.58
C ILE A 204 72.46 -82.27 68.33
N LYS A 205 72.72 -82.02 69.61
CA LYS A 205 71.98 -81.01 70.39
C LYS A 205 72.06 -79.62 69.77
N GLU A 206 73.24 -79.18 69.34
CA GLU A 206 73.42 -77.88 68.67
C GLU A 206 72.62 -77.80 67.35
N ARG A 207 72.55 -78.91 66.59
CA ARG A 207 71.74 -78.97 65.37
C ARG A 207 70.25 -79.01 65.65
N GLU A 208 69.82 -79.72 66.69
CA GLU A 208 68.43 -79.75 67.15
C GLU A 208 67.97 -78.36 67.59
N GLU A 209 68.78 -77.64 68.38
CA GLU A 209 68.52 -76.25 68.74
C GLU A 209 68.41 -75.34 67.51
N LYS A 210 69.29 -75.53 66.51
CA LYS A 210 69.23 -74.76 65.27
C LYS A 210 68.01 -75.08 64.41
N ILE A 211 67.57 -76.34 64.38
CA ILE A 211 66.33 -76.76 63.71
C ILE A 211 65.13 -76.10 64.40
N GLU A 212 65.12 -76.04 65.72
CA GLU A 212 64.04 -75.44 66.48
C GLU A 212 63.98 -73.92 66.28
N GLN A 213 65.15 -73.24 66.23
CA GLN A 213 65.23 -71.82 65.84
C GLN A 213 64.70 -71.58 64.42
N MET A 214 65.00 -72.45 63.46
CA MET A 214 64.50 -72.33 62.09
C MET A 214 63.00 -72.59 62.01
N ARG A 215 62.47 -73.54 62.80
CA ARG A 215 61.03 -73.79 62.91
C ARG A 215 60.29 -72.58 63.50
N ALA A 216 60.85 -71.97 64.54
CA ALA A 216 60.30 -70.74 65.12
C ALA A 216 60.25 -69.60 64.09
N LYS A 217 61.34 -69.37 63.35
CA LYS A 217 61.37 -68.37 62.26
C LYS A 217 60.39 -68.67 61.14
N LEU A 218 60.21 -69.95 60.80
CA LEU A 218 59.27 -70.36 59.76
C LEU A 218 57.81 -70.17 60.22
N ALA A 219 57.52 -70.40 61.50
CA ALA A 219 56.23 -70.08 62.11
C ALA A 219 55.96 -68.56 62.10
N GLU A 220 56.95 -67.75 62.47
CA GLU A 220 56.86 -66.28 62.42
C GLU A 220 56.61 -65.77 60.99
N LEU A 221 57.33 -66.30 59.99
CA LEU A 221 57.11 -65.95 58.58
C LEU A 221 55.74 -66.37 58.06
N ARG A 222 55.22 -67.53 58.48
CA ARG A 222 53.86 -67.96 58.15
C ARG A 222 52.83 -67.02 58.75
N GLN A 223 52.97 -66.70 60.04
CA GLN A 223 52.10 -65.74 60.70
C GLN A 223 52.12 -64.39 59.98
N ARG A 224 53.30 -63.87 59.64
CA ARG A 224 53.45 -62.61 58.92
C ARG A 224 52.84 -62.65 57.51
N HIS A 225 52.93 -63.78 56.82
CA HIS A 225 52.30 -63.98 55.52
C HIS A 225 50.77 -64.05 55.64
N ASP A 226 50.25 -64.72 56.66
CA ASP A 226 48.81 -64.82 56.93
C ASP A 226 48.25 -63.43 57.28
N GLU A 227 48.95 -62.67 58.14
CA GLU A 227 48.65 -61.27 58.45
C GLU A 227 48.64 -60.40 57.19
N MET A 228 49.66 -60.52 56.33
CA MET A 228 49.73 -59.79 55.06
C MET A 228 48.58 -60.16 54.11
N THR A 229 48.25 -61.45 54.03
CA THR A 229 47.15 -61.94 53.18
C THR A 229 45.81 -61.42 53.66
N ASP A 230 45.59 -61.41 54.97
CA ASP A 230 44.36 -60.86 55.57
C ASP A 230 44.28 -59.35 55.40
N MET A 231 45.40 -58.63 55.53
CA MET A 231 45.47 -57.21 55.23
C MET A 231 45.15 -56.92 53.76
N HIS A 232 45.69 -57.71 52.82
CA HIS A 232 45.39 -57.57 51.40
C HIS A 232 43.92 -57.87 51.08
N LYS A 233 43.33 -58.91 51.68
CA LYS A 233 41.90 -59.20 51.52
C LYS A 233 41.03 -58.05 52.04
N LYS A 234 41.34 -57.50 53.21
CA LYS A 234 40.63 -56.35 53.77
C LYS A 234 40.73 -55.12 52.87
N LEU A 235 41.93 -54.80 52.38
CA LEU A 235 42.15 -53.67 51.49
C LEU A 235 41.42 -53.85 50.15
N LEU A 236 41.43 -55.06 49.60
CA LEU A 236 40.74 -55.36 48.34
C LEU A 236 39.21 -55.29 48.51
N GLN A 237 38.69 -55.69 49.68
CA GLN A 237 37.28 -55.50 50.00
C GLN A 237 36.93 -54.02 50.14
N GLN A 238 37.76 -53.23 50.82
CA GLN A 238 37.58 -51.77 50.91
C GLN A 238 37.54 -51.12 49.53
N TYR A 239 38.46 -51.47 48.63
CA TYR A 239 38.44 -50.94 47.25
C TYR A 239 37.19 -51.35 46.47
N LYS A 240 36.65 -52.56 46.68
CA LYS A 240 35.39 -52.97 46.06
C LYS A 240 34.22 -52.17 46.60
N ASP A 241 34.13 -52.03 47.91
CA ASP A 241 33.06 -51.26 48.57
C ASP A 241 33.11 -49.78 48.14
N GLU A 242 34.31 -49.19 48.04
CA GLU A 242 34.53 -47.83 47.53
C GLU A 242 34.15 -47.71 46.05
N ALA A 243 34.48 -48.69 45.21
CA ALA A 243 34.09 -48.69 43.80
C ALA A 243 32.56 -48.81 43.61
N GLU A 244 31.90 -49.64 44.42
CA GLU A 244 30.43 -49.75 44.43
C GLU A 244 29.77 -48.46 44.90
N GLN A 245 30.27 -47.84 45.98
CA GLN A 245 29.79 -46.54 46.45
C GLN A 245 29.99 -45.44 45.40
N ASN A 246 31.15 -45.41 44.74
CA ASN A 246 31.41 -44.45 43.68
C ASN A 246 30.49 -44.68 42.48
N ASN A 247 30.27 -45.92 42.06
CA ASN A 247 29.32 -46.23 40.99
C ASN A 247 27.88 -45.81 41.33
N ALA A 248 27.45 -46.00 42.58
CA ALA A 248 26.15 -45.54 43.04
C ALA A 248 26.03 -44.00 42.98
N LYS A 249 27.05 -43.28 43.45
CA LYS A 249 27.12 -41.81 43.35
C LYS A 249 27.13 -41.33 41.89
N TYR A 250 27.89 -41.99 41.01
CA TYR A 250 27.90 -41.67 39.58
C TYR A 250 26.52 -41.84 38.96
N LYS A 251 25.80 -42.91 39.31
CA LYS A 251 24.44 -43.13 38.83
C LYS A 251 23.49 -42.03 39.32
N GLU A 252 23.56 -41.67 40.59
CA GLU A 252 22.76 -40.57 41.16
C GLU A 252 23.05 -39.23 40.48
N VAL A 253 24.32 -38.92 40.20
CA VAL A 253 24.72 -37.71 39.46
C VAL A 253 24.15 -37.71 38.05
N MET A 254 24.15 -38.86 37.35
CA MET A 254 23.55 -38.98 36.02
C MET A 254 22.03 -38.80 36.05
N ASP A 255 21.35 -39.39 37.03
CA ASP A 255 19.90 -39.24 37.20
C ASP A 255 19.52 -37.77 37.50
N LEU A 256 20.28 -37.10 38.37
CA LEU A 256 20.11 -35.67 38.66
C LEU A 256 20.41 -34.78 37.43
N GLN A 257 21.39 -35.16 36.61
CA GLN A 257 21.69 -34.43 35.39
C GLN A 257 20.54 -34.56 34.37
N HIS A 258 19.98 -35.77 34.20
CA HIS A 258 18.81 -35.96 33.36
C HIS A 258 17.58 -35.21 33.88
N GLU A 259 17.36 -35.17 35.20
CA GLU A 259 16.27 -34.38 35.79
C GLU A 259 16.47 -32.87 35.55
N LYS A 260 17.72 -32.39 35.64
CA LYS A 260 18.06 -31.00 35.33
C LYS A 260 17.79 -30.68 33.86
N GLU A 261 18.25 -31.52 32.94
CA GLU A 261 18.02 -31.35 31.49
C GLU A 261 16.51 -31.36 31.16
N ALA A 262 15.73 -32.23 31.81
CA ALA A 262 14.28 -32.26 31.65
C ALA A 262 13.61 -30.96 32.13
N LYS A 263 14.02 -30.44 33.30
CA LYS A 263 13.51 -29.16 33.83
C LYS A 263 13.91 -27.97 32.97
N GLU A 264 15.12 -27.96 32.41
CA GLU A 264 15.56 -26.92 31.47
C GLU A 264 14.73 -26.96 30.16
N ALA A 265 14.42 -28.16 29.65
CA ALA A 265 13.54 -28.32 28.49
C ALA A 265 12.09 -27.87 28.77
N GLU A 266 11.56 -28.13 29.97
CA GLU A 266 10.24 -27.63 30.39
C GLU A 266 10.23 -26.11 30.53
N ALA A 267 11.28 -25.51 31.10
CA ALA A 267 11.43 -24.06 31.19
C ALA A 267 11.50 -23.40 29.81
N ALA A 268 12.19 -24.01 28.85
CA ALA A 268 12.23 -23.54 27.46
C ALA A 268 10.83 -23.57 26.82
N LYS A 269 10.05 -24.65 27.01
CA LYS A 269 8.67 -24.73 26.53
C LYS A 269 7.76 -23.68 27.17
N LEU A 270 7.94 -23.39 28.46
CA LEU A 270 7.18 -22.33 29.13
C LEU A 270 7.48 -20.95 28.54
N ASN A 271 8.74 -20.67 28.20
CA ASN A 271 9.12 -19.43 27.53
C ASN A 271 8.49 -19.31 26.14
N GLU A 272 8.46 -20.39 25.36
CA GLU A 272 7.78 -20.42 24.06
C GLU A 272 6.27 -20.17 24.21
N LEU A 273 5.62 -20.84 25.17
CA LEU A 273 4.21 -20.62 25.45
C LEU A 273 3.91 -19.20 25.91
N GLN A 274 4.81 -18.57 26.67
CA GLN A 274 4.68 -17.18 27.09
C GLN A 274 4.74 -16.24 25.88
N ILE A 275 5.67 -16.45 24.94
CA ILE A 275 5.76 -15.67 23.69
C ILE A 275 4.46 -15.81 22.88
N ILE A 276 3.92 -17.03 22.77
CA ILE A 276 2.65 -17.29 22.07
C ILE A 276 1.50 -16.56 22.77
N ALA A 277 1.43 -16.61 24.11
CA ALA A 277 0.38 -15.95 24.88
C ALA A 277 0.45 -14.42 24.72
N ASP A 278 1.64 -13.83 24.74
CA ASP A 278 1.84 -12.40 24.52
C ASP A 278 1.48 -12.01 23.07
N GLY A 279 1.82 -12.85 22.09
CA GLY A 279 1.40 -12.69 20.69
C GLY A 279 -0.12 -12.69 20.53
N LEU A 280 -0.82 -13.66 21.12
CA LEU A 280 -2.28 -13.74 21.09
C LEU A 280 -2.93 -12.55 21.81
N LYS A 281 -2.35 -12.07 22.91
CA LYS A 281 -2.85 -10.89 23.62
C LYS A 281 -2.76 -9.63 22.76
N ASN A 282 -1.67 -9.47 22.02
CA ASN A 282 -1.51 -8.35 21.08
C ASN A 282 -2.50 -8.44 19.92
N GLU A 283 -2.75 -9.65 19.39
CA GLU A 283 -3.75 -9.87 18.35
C GLU A 283 -5.17 -9.54 18.83
N ILE A 284 -5.54 -9.97 20.05
CA ILE A 284 -6.82 -9.63 20.68
C ILE A 284 -6.97 -8.11 20.82
N GLN A 285 -5.93 -7.41 21.28
CA GLN A 285 -5.95 -5.95 21.40
C GLN A 285 -6.16 -5.28 20.04
N LEU A 286 -5.46 -5.74 19.00
CA LEU A 286 -5.63 -5.22 17.65
C LEU A 286 -7.06 -5.42 17.12
N LEU A 287 -7.65 -6.58 17.38
CA LEU A 287 -9.04 -6.87 16.99
C LEU A 287 -10.05 -6.02 17.77
N GLU A 288 -9.80 -5.76 19.05
CA GLU A 288 -10.63 -4.85 19.86
C GLU A 288 -10.57 -3.42 19.31
N ASP A 289 -9.37 -2.92 19.00
CA ASP A 289 -9.18 -1.59 18.40
C ASP A 289 -9.87 -1.49 17.03
N GLN A 290 -9.76 -2.53 16.18
CA GLN A 290 -10.47 -2.59 14.90
C GLN A 290 -11.99 -2.60 15.08
N LYS A 291 -12.50 -3.32 16.08
CA LYS A 291 -13.93 -3.36 16.40
C LYS A 291 -14.45 -1.99 16.83
N VAL A 292 -13.68 -1.24 17.63
CA VAL A 292 -14.04 0.13 18.03
C VAL A 292 -14.08 1.05 16.81
N LYS A 293 -13.03 1.04 15.97
CA LYS A 293 -13.00 1.83 14.72
C LYS A 293 -14.17 1.53 13.80
N LEU A 294 -14.48 0.25 13.57
CA LEU A 294 -15.61 -0.16 12.74
C LEU A 294 -16.95 0.31 13.33
N LYS A 295 -17.08 0.36 14.65
CA LYS A 295 -18.28 0.86 15.30
C LYS A 295 -18.42 2.38 15.11
N GLU A 296 -17.33 3.13 15.28
CA GLU A 296 -17.30 4.58 15.06
C GLU A 296 -17.61 4.92 13.59
N ASP A 297 -16.97 4.24 12.63
CA ASP A 297 -17.22 4.42 11.20
C ASP A 297 -18.69 4.13 10.83
N ASN A 298 -19.28 3.09 11.44
CA ASN A 298 -20.68 2.75 11.19
C ASN A 298 -21.64 3.77 11.81
N ASP A 299 -21.35 4.25 13.02
CA ASP A 299 -22.13 5.30 13.68
C ASP A 299 -22.08 6.62 12.87
N GLU A 300 -20.91 6.99 12.34
CA GLU A 300 -20.77 8.13 11.43
C GLU A 300 -21.55 7.93 10.12
N ARG A 301 -21.48 6.74 9.52
CA ARG A 301 -22.21 6.43 8.29
C ARG A 301 -23.71 6.49 8.52
N ILE A 302 -24.20 5.97 9.64
CA ILE A 302 -25.62 6.04 10.04
C ILE A 302 -26.03 7.50 10.22
N LYS A 303 -25.19 8.33 10.87
CA LYS A 303 -25.45 9.75 11.05
C LYS A 303 -25.56 10.48 9.71
N LYS A 304 -24.59 10.30 8.80
CA LYS A 304 -24.61 10.89 7.45
C LYS A 304 -25.84 10.45 6.65
N LEU A 305 -26.21 9.17 6.71
CA LEU A 305 -27.42 8.66 6.04
C LEU A 305 -28.70 9.28 6.60
N ARG A 306 -28.79 9.48 7.92
CA ARG A 306 -29.94 10.15 8.55
C ARG A 306 -30.04 11.61 8.12
N GLU A 307 -28.93 12.34 8.12
CA GLU A 307 -28.87 13.74 7.66
C GLU A 307 -29.29 13.86 6.20
N GLN A 308 -28.80 12.97 5.32
CA GLN A 308 -29.20 12.92 3.92
C GLN A 308 -30.70 12.59 3.74
N MET A 309 -31.24 11.65 4.52
CA MET A 309 -32.68 11.36 4.50
C MET A 309 -33.51 12.55 4.97
N GLU A 310 -33.12 13.23 6.04
CA GLU A 310 -33.82 14.41 6.55
C GLU A 310 -33.81 15.56 5.54
N GLU A 311 -32.67 15.80 4.88
CA GLU A 311 -32.55 16.82 3.84
C GLU A 311 -33.42 16.48 2.62
N ALA A 312 -33.42 15.21 2.19
CA ALA A 312 -34.28 14.75 1.10
C ALA A 312 -35.77 14.89 1.45
N ILE A 313 -36.18 14.54 2.67
CA ILE A 313 -37.55 14.73 3.15
C ILE A 313 -37.91 16.22 3.17
N LYS A 314 -36.99 17.09 3.57
CA LYS A 314 -37.23 18.55 3.59
C LYS A 314 -37.43 19.09 2.17
N LYS A 315 -36.61 18.67 1.21
CA LYS A 315 -36.75 19.03 -0.22
C LYS A 315 -38.08 18.56 -0.81
N LEU A 316 -38.44 17.29 -0.56
CA LEU A 316 -39.73 16.76 -1.02
C LEU A 316 -40.92 17.51 -0.41
N LYS A 317 -40.84 17.91 0.86
CA LYS A 317 -41.87 18.73 1.50
C LYS A 317 -42.00 20.13 0.88
N SER A 318 -40.88 20.78 0.53
CA SER A 318 -40.93 22.08 -0.15
C SER A 318 -41.51 21.96 -1.56
N GLU A 319 -41.09 20.95 -2.33
CA GLU A 319 -41.62 20.70 -3.67
C GLU A 319 -43.13 20.41 -3.64
N LEU A 320 -43.61 19.67 -2.63
CA LEU A 320 -45.03 19.38 -2.45
C LEU A 320 -45.82 20.67 -2.13
N ALA A 321 -45.29 21.53 -1.25
CA ALA A 321 -45.92 22.83 -0.95
C ALA A 321 -45.97 23.75 -2.19
N ASP A 322 -44.91 23.79 -3.00
CA ASP A 322 -44.89 24.55 -4.25
C ASP A 322 -45.93 24.02 -5.25
N LEU A 323 -46.07 22.69 -5.35
CA LEU A 323 -47.05 22.06 -6.21
C LEU A 323 -48.49 22.33 -5.75
N GLU A 324 -48.74 22.31 -4.44
CA GLU A 324 -50.04 22.69 -3.84
C GLU A 324 -50.38 24.14 -4.16
N ASN A 325 -49.43 25.06 -4.00
CA ASN A 325 -49.59 26.47 -4.35
C ASN A 325 -49.87 26.66 -5.84
N HIS A 326 -49.15 25.94 -6.71
CA HIS A 326 -49.39 25.98 -8.16
C HIS A 326 -50.78 25.46 -8.52
N CYS A 327 -51.23 24.37 -7.90
CA CYS A 327 -52.58 23.85 -8.08
C CYS A 327 -53.65 24.83 -7.60
N ALA A 328 -53.43 25.52 -6.48
CA ALA A 328 -54.34 26.55 -5.98
C ALA A 328 -54.43 27.74 -6.96
N ALA A 329 -53.30 28.19 -7.50
CA ALA A 329 -53.25 29.25 -8.51
C ALA A 329 -53.98 28.84 -9.81
N LEU A 330 -53.78 27.61 -10.29
CA LEU A 330 -54.50 27.09 -11.45
C LEU A 330 -56.02 27.01 -11.21
N ARG A 331 -56.46 26.57 -10.03
CA ARG A 331 -57.88 26.57 -9.67
C ARG A 331 -58.47 27.98 -9.67
N ALA A 332 -57.74 28.96 -9.13
CA ALA A 332 -58.16 30.36 -9.14
C ALA A 332 -58.25 30.92 -10.57
N SER A 333 -57.26 30.62 -11.42
CA SER A 333 -57.26 31.01 -12.83
C SER A 333 -58.42 30.38 -13.61
N ASN A 334 -58.72 29.10 -13.37
CA ASN A 334 -59.86 28.44 -14.01
C ASN A 334 -61.18 29.09 -13.61
N LYS A 335 -61.34 29.47 -12.33
CA LYS A 335 -62.52 30.18 -11.85
C LYS A 335 -62.69 31.56 -12.52
N ASP A 336 -61.59 32.29 -12.73
CA ASP A 336 -61.62 33.57 -13.48
C ASP A 336 -62.05 33.35 -14.94
N LEU A 337 -61.49 32.33 -15.59
CA LEU A 337 -61.86 31.96 -16.95
C LEU A 337 -63.34 31.57 -17.07
N GLU A 338 -63.85 30.74 -16.16
CA GLU A 338 -65.27 30.38 -16.10
C GLU A 338 -66.16 31.61 -15.96
N SER A 339 -65.78 32.57 -15.09
CA SER A 339 -66.52 33.83 -14.93
C SER A 339 -66.50 34.67 -16.21
N ARG A 340 -65.37 34.72 -16.92
CA ARG A 340 -65.24 35.42 -18.20
C ARG A 340 -66.06 34.78 -19.30
N VAL A 341 -66.11 33.45 -19.36
CA VAL A 341 -66.96 32.73 -20.31
C VAL A 341 -68.43 33.04 -20.04
N ALA A 342 -68.88 32.97 -18.79
CA ALA A 342 -70.26 33.31 -18.44
C ALA A 342 -70.63 34.76 -18.79
N GLU A 343 -69.71 35.70 -18.62
CA GLU A 343 -69.90 37.11 -19.02
C GLU A 343 -69.98 37.27 -20.54
N LEU A 344 -69.11 36.59 -21.29
CA LEU A 344 -69.15 36.59 -22.75
C LEU A 344 -70.43 35.96 -23.29
N GLU A 345 -70.93 34.88 -22.67
CA GLU A 345 -72.20 34.25 -23.03
C GLU A 345 -73.38 35.22 -22.83
N ARG A 346 -73.39 36.00 -21.74
CA ARG A 346 -74.39 37.07 -21.52
C ARG A 346 -74.29 38.16 -22.58
N GLN A 347 -73.09 38.67 -22.83
CA GLN A 347 -72.88 39.69 -23.86
C GLN A 347 -73.31 39.21 -25.25
N TYR A 348 -73.09 37.93 -25.56
CA TYR A 348 -73.56 37.32 -26.80
C TYR A 348 -75.10 37.25 -26.85
N ALA A 349 -75.75 36.86 -25.76
CA ALA A 349 -77.21 36.83 -25.68
C ALA A 349 -77.81 38.24 -25.87
N ASP A 350 -77.27 39.25 -25.19
CA ASP A 350 -77.71 40.65 -25.33
C ASP A 350 -77.50 41.17 -26.76
N ALA A 351 -76.35 40.86 -27.37
CA ALA A 351 -76.05 41.25 -28.74
C ALA A 351 -77.00 40.58 -29.75
N LYS A 352 -77.38 39.32 -29.50
CA LYS A 352 -78.36 38.60 -30.30
C LYS A 352 -79.74 39.23 -30.18
N GLU A 353 -80.19 39.56 -28.97
CA GLU A 353 -81.47 40.23 -28.75
C GLU A 353 -81.54 41.59 -29.48
N ARG A 354 -80.49 42.41 -29.35
CA ARG A 354 -80.38 43.68 -30.10
C ARG A 354 -80.42 43.49 -31.61
N ARG A 355 -79.79 42.42 -32.12
CA ARG A 355 -79.84 42.10 -33.55
C ARG A 355 -81.28 41.78 -33.97
N ASP A 356 -81.97 40.95 -33.21
CA ASP A 356 -83.35 40.55 -33.48
C ASP A 356 -84.29 41.77 -33.44
N GLU A 357 -84.10 42.69 -32.49
CA GLU A 357 -84.82 43.98 -32.42
C GLU A 357 -84.58 44.85 -33.66
N ILE A 358 -83.32 45.01 -34.08
CA ILE A 358 -82.95 45.77 -35.27
C ILE A 358 -83.56 45.13 -36.52
N GLU A 359 -83.57 43.80 -36.60
CA GLU A 359 -84.16 43.05 -37.72
C GLU A 359 -85.68 43.28 -37.78
N GLU A 360 -86.38 43.29 -36.64
CA GLU A 360 -87.80 43.63 -36.56
C GLU A 360 -88.08 45.09 -36.96
N ILE A 361 -87.29 46.04 -36.46
CA ILE A 361 -87.41 47.46 -36.82
C ILE A 361 -87.17 47.65 -38.33
N SER A 362 -86.17 46.97 -38.88
CA SER A 362 -85.87 47.02 -40.32
C SER A 362 -87.03 46.47 -41.16
N GLN A 363 -87.67 45.37 -40.73
CA GLN A 363 -88.85 44.84 -41.40
C GLN A 363 -90.03 45.81 -41.35
N LYS A 364 -90.28 46.44 -40.18
CA LYS A 364 -91.31 47.49 -40.04
C LYS A 364 -91.04 48.66 -40.96
N LEU A 365 -89.81 49.17 -40.99
CA LEU A 365 -89.42 50.28 -41.85
C LEU A 365 -89.56 49.92 -43.34
N GLN A 366 -89.23 48.69 -43.72
CA GLN A 366 -89.41 48.21 -45.10
C GLN A 366 -90.90 48.15 -45.48
N ALA A 367 -91.78 47.71 -44.57
CA ALA A 367 -93.22 47.71 -44.77
C ALA A 367 -93.80 49.12 -44.86
N GLU A 368 -93.35 50.04 -44.00
CA GLU A 368 -93.70 51.47 -44.06
C GLU A 368 -93.25 52.09 -45.38
N TYR A 369 -92.03 51.83 -45.82
CA TYR A 369 -91.52 52.29 -47.11
C TYR A 369 -92.37 51.77 -48.28
N MET A 370 -92.73 50.48 -48.29
CA MET A 370 -93.60 49.91 -49.32
C MET A 370 -94.99 50.54 -49.31
N SER A 371 -95.53 50.82 -48.12
CA SER A 371 -96.83 51.50 -47.95
C SER A 371 -96.78 52.94 -48.45
N LEU A 372 -95.74 53.69 -48.08
CA LEU A 372 -95.52 55.07 -48.50
C LEU A 372 -95.28 55.16 -50.01
N ARG A 373 -94.51 54.23 -50.57
CA ARG A 373 -94.31 54.09 -52.02
C ARG A 373 -95.63 53.79 -52.73
N GLY A 374 -96.44 52.87 -52.18
CA GLY A 374 -97.77 52.57 -52.71
C GLY A 374 -98.68 53.80 -52.70
N TYR A 375 -98.71 54.53 -51.58
CA TYR A 375 -99.44 55.79 -51.44
C TYR A 375 -98.94 56.87 -52.42
N PHE A 376 -97.62 57.00 -52.59
CA PHE A 376 -97.03 57.96 -53.52
C PHE A 376 -97.33 57.62 -54.99
N VAL A 377 -97.24 56.35 -55.38
CA VAL A 377 -97.66 55.88 -56.71
C VAL A 377 -99.16 56.14 -56.93
N GLN A 378 -99.98 55.93 -55.91
CA GLN A 378 -101.42 56.23 -55.97
C GLN A 378 -101.69 57.73 -56.08
N MET A 379 -100.97 58.58 -55.33
CA MET A 379 -101.06 60.03 -55.42
C MET A 379 -100.63 60.55 -56.81
N LEU A 380 -99.54 60.02 -57.36
CA LEU A 380 -99.07 60.31 -58.73
C LEU A 380 -100.10 59.87 -59.78
N SER A 381 -100.86 58.80 -59.54
CA SER A 381 -101.93 58.37 -60.45
C SER A 381 -103.21 59.20 -60.34
N GLN A 382 -103.41 59.93 -59.24
CA GLN A 382 -104.58 60.80 -58.97
C GLN A 382 -104.32 62.28 -59.29
N THR A 383 -103.07 62.67 -59.47
CA THR A 383 -102.67 64.01 -59.91
C THR A 383 -102.45 63.97 -61.42
N ASN A 384 -103.35 64.59 -62.17
CA ASN A 384 -103.18 64.81 -63.62
C ASN A 384 -102.32 66.06 -63.91
N ASP A 385 -101.83 66.73 -62.87
CA ASP A 385 -100.88 67.83 -62.98
C ASP A 385 -99.47 67.27 -62.86
N ASP A 386 -98.75 67.30 -63.97
CA ASP A 386 -97.33 67.02 -64.01
C ASP A 386 -96.59 68.04 -63.11
N PRO A 387 -95.84 67.63 -62.07
CA PRO A 387 -95.07 68.55 -61.25
C PRO A 387 -94.04 69.37 -62.05
N PHE A 388 -93.69 68.95 -63.26
CA PHE A 388 -92.87 69.73 -64.20
C PHE A 388 -93.64 70.88 -64.89
N GLU A 389 -94.96 70.98 -64.75
CA GLU A 389 -95.75 72.17 -65.14
C GLU A 389 -95.88 73.21 -64.01
N ASN A 390 -95.46 72.88 -62.78
CA ASN A 390 -95.48 73.83 -61.67
C ASN A 390 -94.29 74.80 -61.76
N GLN A 391 -94.57 76.07 -62.07
CA GLN A 391 -93.55 77.10 -62.27
C GLN A 391 -92.55 77.23 -61.11
N ARG A 392 -92.98 77.02 -59.85
CA ARG A 392 -92.06 77.05 -58.69
C ARG A 392 -91.06 75.90 -58.66
N PHE A 393 -91.45 74.74 -59.17
CA PHE A 393 -90.58 73.56 -59.27
C PHE A 393 -89.59 73.71 -60.43
N VAL A 394 -90.04 74.28 -61.55
CA VAL A 394 -89.18 74.66 -62.69
C VAL A 394 -88.16 75.74 -62.27
N ASP A 395 -88.57 76.75 -61.51
CA ASP A 395 -87.68 77.78 -60.98
C ASP A 395 -86.63 77.19 -60.01
N PHE A 396 -87.02 76.22 -59.19
CA PHE A 396 -86.10 75.48 -58.32
C PHE A 396 -85.08 74.64 -59.10
N LEU A 397 -85.52 73.92 -60.14
CA LEU A 397 -84.62 73.16 -61.02
C LEU A 397 -83.67 74.09 -61.80
N ASN A 398 -84.14 75.26 -62.23
CA ASN A 398 -83.32 76.28 -62.88
C ASN A 398 -82.28 76.88 -61.91
N GLN A 399 -82.64 77.10 -60.63
CA GLN A 399 -81.68 77.51 -59.60
C GLN A 399 -80.64 76.43 -59.28
N MET A 400 -81.03 75.15 -59.26
CA MET A 400 -80.11 74.01 -59.13
C MET A 400 -79.17 73.93 -60.34
N GLY A 401 -79.70 74.09 -61.56
CA GLY A 401 -78.91 74.13 -62.80
C GLY A 401 -77.94 75.31 -62.85
N ALA A 402 -78.35 76.50 -62.40
CA ALA A 402 -77.51 77.70 -62.35
C ALA A 402 -76.34 77.59 -61.35
N LYS A 403 -76.49 76.76 -60.31
CA LYS A 403 -75.41 76.45 -59.35
C LYS A 403 -74.60 75.20 -59.73
N ASP A 404 -74.89 74.58 -60.87
CA ASP A 404 -74.34 73.30 -61.35
C ASP A 404 -74.52 72.15 -60.34
N TRP A 405 -75.59 72.22 -59.55
CA TRP A 405 -75.96 71.24 -58.53
C TRP A 405 -76.78 70.13 -59.18
N LYS A 406 -76.09 69.23 -59.88
CA LYS A 406 -76.70 67.99 -60.36
C LYS A 406 -76.86 67.04 -59.17
N PHE A 407 -77.93 66.25 -59.16
CA PHE A 407 -78.15 65.22 -58.14
C PHE A 407 -76.97 64.25 -58.01
N ALA A 408 -76.27 63.98 -59.12
CA ALA A 408 -75.03 63.21 -59.10
C ALA A 408 -73.91 63.88 -58.28
N THR A 409 -73.72 65.20 -58.42
CA THR A 409 -72.70 65.96 -57.68
C THR A 409 -73.05 66.08 -56.21
N ILE A 410 -74.32 66.31 -55.87
CA ILE A 410 -74.80 66.34 -54.47
C ILE A 410 -74.59 64.97 -53.82
N ARG A 411 -74.94 63.90 -54.53
CA ARG A 411 -74.74 62.52 -54.04
C ARG A 411 -73.27 62.17 -53.86
N MET A 412 -72.40 62.57 -54.80
CA MET A 412 -70.95 62.42 -54.63
C MET A 412 -70.43 63.13 -53.38
N PHE A 413 -70.85 64.38 -53.14
CA PHE A 413 -70.45 65.09 -51.93
C PHE A 413 -71.00 64.44 -50.65
N GLN A 414 -72.22 63.89 -50.68
CA GLN A 414 -72.77 63.13 -49.56
C GLN A 414 -71.97 61.84 -49.30
N ASP A 415 -71.67 61.07 -50.35
CA ASP A 415 -70.86 59.85 -50.26
C ASP A 415 -69.45 60.16 -49.71
N ASP A 416 -68.84 61.26 -50.15
CA ASP A 416 -67.53 61.70 -49.65
C ASP A 416 -67.59 62.19 -48.20
N ILE A 417 -68.67 62.87 -47.79
CA ILE A 417 -68.90 63.24 -46.40
C ILE A 417 -69.06 61.98 -45.52
N GLU A 418 -69.77 60.96 -45.99
CA GLU A 418 -69.92 59.70 -45.26
C GLU A 418 -68.60 58.92 -45.16
N LYS A 419 -67.81 58.86 -46.24
CA LYS A 419 -66.45 58.30 -46.23
C LYS A 419 -65.52 59.05 -45.26
N LEU A 420 -65.62 60.38 -45.20
CA LEU A 420 -64.83 61.18 -44.27
C LEU A 420 -65.28 60.98 -42.82
N LYS A 421 -66.59 60.84 -42.56
CA LYS A 421 -67.13 60.52 -41.22
C LYS A 421 -66.66 59.14 -40.74
N THR A 422 -66.76 58.12 -41.58
CA THR A 422 -66.28 56.76 -41.24
C THR A 422 -64.77 56.73 -41.00
N ARG A 423 -63.99 57.42 -41.85
CA ARG A 423 -62.54 57.56 -41.66
C ARG A 423 -62.19 58.29 -40.36
N LYS A 424 -62.91 59.37 -40.02
CA LYS A 424 -62.75 60.08 -38.75
C LYS A 424 -63.01 59.16 -37.55
N GLN A 425 -64.06 58.34 -37.62
CA GLN A 425 -64.42 57.41 -36.55
C GLN A 425 -63.36 56.32 -36.36
N LEU A 426 -62.84 55.75 -37.47
CA LEU A 426 -61.73 54.79 -37.43
C LEU A 426 -60.47 55.37 -36.79
N ILE A 427 -60.14 56.63 -37.08
CA ILE A 427 -58.98 57.31 -36.49
C ILE A 427 -59.19 57.52 -34.99
N LEU A 428 -60.38 57.93 -34.55
CA LEU A 428 -60.71 58.08 -33.13
C LEU A 428 -60.61 56.75 -32.37
N GLU A 429 -61.09 55.65 -32.96
CA GLU A 429 -60.93 54.31 -32.38
C GLU A 429 -59.46 53.88 -32.28
N LYS A 430 -58.64 54.20 -33.29
CA LYS A 430 -57.20 53.94 -33.24
C LYS A 430 -56.52 54.76 -32.15
N MET A 431 -56.86 56.04 -31.99
CA MET A 431 -56.35 56.88 -30.91
C MET A 431 -56.68 56.29 -29.54
N ALA A 432 -57.94 55.91 -29.31
CA ALA A 432 -58.35 55.28 -28.05
C ALA A 432 -57.62 53.95 -27.77
N LYS A 433 -57.33 53.15 -28.80
CA LYS A 433 -56.52 51.92 -28.68
C LYS A 433 -55.08 52.23 -28.27
N TYR A 434 -54.46 53.24 -28.88
CA TYR A 434 -53.09 53.63 -28.54
C TYR A 434 -52.98 54.25 -27.15
N GLU A 435 -53.95 55.06 -26.73
CA GLU A 435 -54.00 55.60 -25.36
C GLU A 435 -54.13 54.49 -24.31
N ASN A 436 -54.99 53.50 -24.56
CA ASN A 436 -55.12 52.34 -23.68
C ASN A 436 -53.84 51.49 -23.65
N PHE A 437 -53.19 51.30 -24.80
CA PHE A 437 -51.91 50.60 -24.88
C PHE A 437 -50.80 51.34 -24.13
N GLN A 438 -50.74 52.67 -24.25
CA GLN A 438 -49.80 53.52 -23.53
C GLN A 438 -50.02 53.47 -22.02
N ALA A 439 -51.28 53.49 -21.55
CA ALA A 439 -51.61 53.32 -20.14
C ALA A 439 -51.11 51.97 -19.60
N LYS A 440 -51.37 50.87 -20.32
CA LYS A 440 -50.88 49.53 -19.93
C LYS A 440 -49.35 49.44 -19.88
N LEU A 441 -48.66 50.07 -20.83
CA LEU A 441 -47.20 50.14 -20.83
C LEU A 441 -46.67 50.90 -19.61
N ASN A 442 -47.30 52.03 -19.26
CA ASN A 442 -46.92 52.80 -18.08
C ASN A 442 -47.17 52.01 -16.79
N ASP A 443 -48.28 51.28 -16.67
CA ASP A 443 -48.56 50.41 -15.52
C ASP A 443 -47.52 49.28 -15.41
N MET A 444 -47.13 48.68 -16.54
CA MET A 444 -46.05 47.68 -16.58
C MET A 444 -44.71 48.26 -16.15
N ILE A 445 -44.35 49.45 -16.61
CA ILE A 445 -43.10 50.14 -16.23
C ILE A 445 -43.12 50.43 -14.72
N ALA A 446 -44.23 50.93 -14.19
CA ALA A 446 -44.37 51.19 -12.75
C ALA A 446 -44.21 49.90 -11.93
N SER A 447 -44.88 48.81 -12.31
CA SER A 447 -44.76 47.50 -11.65
C SER A 447 -43.33 46.94 -11.70
N LYS A 448 -42.64 47.10 -12.84
CA LYS A 448 -41.24 46.66 -12.97
C LYS A 448 -40.30 47.51 -12.11
N ASN A 449 -40.52 48.82 -12.02
CA ASN A 449 -39.73 49.69 -11.16
C ASN A 449 -39.93 49.37 -9.66
N GLU A 450 -41.15 49.04 -9.24
CA GLU A 450 -41.42 48.55 -7.88
C GLU A 450 -40.70 47.23 -7.59
N LEU A 451 -40.71 46.29 -8.55
CA LEU A 451 -39.97 45.03 -8.43
C LEU A 451 -38.46 45.26 -8.31
N ILE A 452 -37.90 46.16 -9.13
CA ILE A 452 -36.48 46.52 -9.07
C ILE A 452 -36.15 47.11 -7.69
N ALA A 453 -36.95 48.05 -7.19
CA ALA A 453 -36.74 48.65 -5.88
C ALA A 453 -36.82 47.60 -4.74
N ALA A 454 -37.74 46.63 -4.85
CA ALA A 454 -37.85 45.53 -3.89
C ALA A 454 -36.62 44.61 -3.92
N LEU A 455 -36.12 44.27 -5.12
CA LEU A 455 -34.92 43.45 -5.29
C LEU A 455 -33.66 44.18 -4.80
N GLU A 456 -33.52 45.48 -5.09
CA GLU A 456 -32.42 46.31 -4.59
C GLU A 456 -32.41 46.37 -3.06
N SER A 457 -33.58 46.52 -2.44
CA SER A 457 -33.73 46.51 -0.97
C SER A 457 -33.36 45.15 -0.37
N GLN A 458 -33.77 44.04 -1.00
CA GLN A 458 -33.36 42.69 -0.58
C GLN A 458 -31.85 42.47 -0.73
N LEU A 459 -31.25 43.00 -1.80
CA LEU A 459 -29.82 42.93 -2.04
C LEU A 459 -29.06 43.72 -0.97
N GLN A 460 -29.52 44.92 -0.61
CA GLN A 460 -28.96 45.73 0.47
C GLN A 460 -29.09 45.05 1.84
N SER A 461 -30.23 44.42 2.15
CA SER A 461 -30.38 43.69 3.42
C SER A 461 -29.45 42.49 3.51
N LEU A 462 -29.30 41.73 2.41
CA LEU A 462 -28.37 40.60 2.34
C LEU A 462 -26.90 41.02 2.40
N GLN A 463 -26.57 42.21 1.88
CA GLN A 463 -25.23 42.82 1.99
C GLN A 463 -24.90 43.18 3.44
N ILE A 464 -25.85 43.79 4.16
CA ILE A 464 -25.69 44.15 5.58
C ILE A 464 -25.57 42.89 6.45
N GLU A 465 -26.39 41.86 6.20
CA GLU A 465 -26.39 40.62 6.99
C GLU A 465 -25.11 39.78 6.82
N ASN A 466 -24.51 39.76 5.62
CA ASN A 466 -23.34 38.94 5.35
C ASN A 466 -21.99 39.66 5.53
N GLY A 467 -21.98 40.97 5.81
CA GLY A 467 -20.75 41.76 5.94
C GLY A 467 -19.91 41.81 4.65
N ILE A 468 -20.52 41.45 3.51
CA ILE A 468 -19.88 41.42 2.20
C ILE A 468 -20.09 42.79 1.57
N MET A 469 -19.05 43.63 1.68
CA MET A 469 -18.82 44.68 0.69
C MET A 469 -18.45 43.97 -0.61
N LEU A 470 -19.45 43.60 -1.40
CA LEU A 470 -19.22 43.37 -2.81
C LEU A 470 -18.70 44.71 -3.31
N ASP A 471 -17.41 44.75 -3.65
CA ASP A 471 -16.87 45.80 -4.51
C ASP A 471 -17.95 46.03 -5.57
N GLN A 472 -18.48 47.25 -5.56
CA GLN A 472 -19.38 47.75 -6.60
C GLN A 472 -18.88 47.13 -7.89
N MET A 473 -19.72 46.31 -8.56
CA MET A 473 -19.36 45.66 -9.83
C MET A 473 -18.47 46.63 -10.56
N ALA A 474 -17.16 46.34 -10.58
CA ALA A 474 -16.18 47.34 -10.95
C ALA A 474 -16.63 47.78 -12.33
N VAL A 475 -17.14 49.01 -12.43
CA VAL A 475 -17.44 49.61 -13.71
C VAL A 475 -16.09 49.59 -14.37
N LYS A 476 -15.87 48.58 -15.23
CA LYS A 476 -14.62 48.41 -15.94
C LYS A 476 -14.32 49.78 -16.52
N PRO A 477 -13.13 50.35 -16.25
CA PRO A 477 -12.83 51.72 -16.65
C PRO A 477 -13.18 51.84 -18.14
N LYS A 478 -14.09 52.77 -18.46
CA LYS A 478 -14.40 53.08 -19.86
C LYS A 478 -13.07 53.45 -20.49
N GLN A 479 -12.61 52.62 -21.41
CA GLN A 479 -11.37 52.87 -22.12
C GLN A 479 -11.60 54.09 -23.00
N ASP A 480 -10.81 55.15 -22.79
CA ASP A 480 -10.93 56.35 -23.60
C ASP A 480 -10.54 56.02 -25.05
N TYR A 481 -11.35 56.47 -25.99
CA TYR A 481 -11.14 56.26 -27.43
C TYR A 481 -11.31 57.57 -28.19
N VAL A 482 -10.64 57.64 -29.34
CA VAL A 482 -10.76 58.72 -30.31
C VAL A 482 -11.36 58.14 -31.59
N GLU A 483 -12.33 58.84 -32.17
CA GLU A 483 -12.97 58.43 -33.42
C GLU A 483 -11.99 58.53 -34.61
N GLY A 484 -11.98 57.48 -35.45
CA GLY A 484 -11.10 57.35 -36.60
C GLY A 484 -9.94 56.37 -36.36
N ALA A 485 -9.57 55.65 -37.42
CA ALA A 485 -8.46 54.71 -37.45
C ALA A 485 -7.60 54.98 -38.71
N PRO A 486 -6.71 56.00 -38.67
CA PRO A 486 -6.06 56.54 -39.86
C PRO A 486 -5.19 55.55 -40.63
N HIS A 487 -4.82 54.42 -40.02
CA HIS A 487 -4.01 53.40 -40.65
C HIS A 487 -4.69 52.03 -40.75
N VAL A 488 -5.99 51.99 -40.53
CA VAL A 488 -6.86 50.85 -40.80
C VAL A 488 -7.52 51.13 -42.15
N GLU A 489 -6.82 50.79 -43.23
CA GLU A 489 -7.35 50.95 -44.59
C GLU A 489 -7.95 49.62 -45.06
N PHE A 490 -9.27 49.59 -45.23
CA PHE A 490 -9.94 48.56 -46.01
C PHE A 490 -9.75 48.93 -47.49
N GLU A 491 -8.62 48.57 -48.09
CA GLU A 491 -8.36 48.86 -49.51
C GLU A 491 -9.51 48.29 -50.36
N GLN A 492 -10.19 49.14 -51.14
CA GLN A 492 -11.30 48.74 -52.02
C GLN A 492 -10.88 47.69 -53.09
N GLU A 493 -9.58 47.47 -53.28
CA GLU A 493 -9.01 46.47 -54.19
C GLU A 493 -8.59 45.15 -53.51
N ALA A 494 -8.46 45.13 -52.18
CA ALA A 494 -8.31 43.90 -51.42
C ALA A 494 -9.71 43.35 -51.16
N VAL A 495 -10.22 42.58 -52.12
CA VAL A 495 -11.46 41.81 -52.00
C VAL A 495 -11.34 40.88 -50.79
N ILE A 496 -11.73 41.36 -49.61
CA ILE A 496 -12.09 40.46 -48.52
C ILE A 496 -13.34 39.76 -49.05
N ASN A 497 -13.19 38.51 -49.51
CA ASN A 497 -14.29 37.66 -49.94
C ASN A 497 -15.16 37.30 -48.73
N LEU A 498 -15.83 38.30 -48.16
CA LEU A 498 -16.82 38.12 -47.10
C LEU A 498 -18.12 37.65 -47.74
N LEU A 499 -18.72 36.63 -47.16
CA LEU A 499 -20.09 36.25 -47.48
C LEU A 499 -21.07 37.33 -46.98
N GLU A 500 -22.30 37.36 -47.49
CA GLU A 500 -23.34 38.35 -47.12
C GLU A 500 -23.62 38.41 -45.60
N GLU A 501 -23.26 37.36 -44.86
CA GLU A 501 -23.45 37.23 -43.41
C GLU A 501 -22.13 37.32 -42.62
N GLU A 502 -21.04 37.85 -43.18
CA GLU A 502 -19.73 37.91 -42.50
C GLU A 502 -19.27 39.35 -42.24
N THR A 503 -18.71 39.60 -41.07
CA THR A 503 -18.14 40.88 -40.65
C THR A 503 -16.63 40.70 -40.44
N ALA A 504 -15.82 41.63 -40.95
CA ALA A 504 -14.39 41.66 -40.68
C ALA A 504 -14.05 42.71 -39.62
N ILE A 505 -13.25 42.33 -38.62
CA ILE A 505 -12.69 43.25 -37.63
C ILE A 505 -11.18 43.26 -37.82
N MET A 506 -10.62 44.44 -38.08
CA MET A 506 -9.18 44.64 -38.22
C MET A 506 -8.65 45.42 -37.01
N ILE A 507 -7.56 44.94 -36.43
CA ILE A 507 -6.86 45.56 -35.31
C ILE A 507 -5.42 45.80 -35.73
N SER A 508 -4.99 47.06 -35.75
CA SER A 508 -3.62 47.47 -36.05
C SER A 508 -2.91 47.91 -34.78
N PHE A 509 -1.78 47.28 -34.46
CA PHE A 509 -0.91 47.73 -33.37
C PHE A 509 0.20 48.60 -33.95
N ARG A 510 0.29 49.83 -33.44
CA ARG A 510 1.19 50.85 -33.95
C ARG A 510 2.32 51.08 -32.96
N GLU A 511 2.29 52.21 -32.29
CA GLU A 511 3.33 52.65 -31.37
C GLU A 511 3.22 51.91 -30.05
N PHE A 512 4.36 51.55 -29.47
CA PHE A 512 4.39 51.09 -28.09
C PHE A 512 5.50 51.79 -27.29
N ASN A 513 5.27 51.93 -26.00
CA ASN A 513 6.21 52.53 -25.07
C ASN A 513 6.35 51.64 -23.84
N ILE A 514 7.57 51.24 -23.50
CA ILE A 514 7.86 50.43 -22.32
C ILE A 514 8.22 51.37 -21.18
N ILE A 515 7.23 51.68 -20.34
CA ILE A 515 7.35 52.56 -19.17
C ILE A 515 8.35 52.00 -18.14
N LYS A 516 8.37 50.67 -17.97
CA LYS A 516 9.22 49.98 -16.97
C LYS A 516 10.07 48.88 -17.61
N PRO A 517 11.20 49.23 -18.24
CA PRO A 517 12.05 48.26 -18.94
C PRO A 517 12.68 47.22 -17.99
N GLN A 518 12.69 47.47 -16.68
CA GLN A 518 13.21 46.52 -15.68
C GLN A 518 12.47 45.17 -15.71
N ILE A 519 11.18 45.16 -16.09
CA ILE A 519 10.36 43.94 -16.19
C ILE A 519 10.83 43.02 -17.33
N LEU A 520 11.42 43.60 -18.39
CA LEU A 520 12.06 42.84 -19.47
C LEU A 520 13.41 42.26 -19.05
N GLY A 521 13.98 42.67 -17.91
CA GLY A 521 15.25 42.16 -17.42
C GLY A 521 16.46 42.48 -18.33
N PRO A 522 17.66 42.00 -17.97
CA PRO A 522 18.91 42.43 -18.62
C PRO A 522 19.26 41.68 -19.91
N LYS A 523 18.52 40.62 -20.26
CA LYS A 523 18.83 39.79 -21.44
C LYS A 523 18.19 40.41 -22.69
N LYS A 524 18.91 40.38 -23.82
CA LYS A 524 18.34 40.73 -25.13
C LYS A 524 17.12 39.84 -25.39
N CYS A 525 15.97 40.46 -25.63
CA CYS A 525 14.71 39.78 -25.91
C CYS A 525 14.01 40.43 -27.10
N GLN A 526 13.08 39.69 -27.69
CA GLN A 526 12.05 40.23 -28.58
C GLN A 526 10.71 40.22 -27.86
N ILE A 527 9.77 41.01 -28.33
CA ILE A 527 8.43 41.10 -27.79
C ILE A 527 7.40 40.84 -28.89
N LEU A 528 6.28 40.22 -28.51
CA LEU A 528 5.13 40.04 -29.38
C LEU A 528 3.85 40.20 -28.59
N LEU A 529 2.75 40.47 -29.28
CA LEU A 529 1.40 40.52 -28.72
C LEU A 529 0.60 39.34 -29.24
N SER A 530 -0.15 38.72 -28.33
CA SER A 530 -1.09 37.63 -28.61
C SER A 530 -2.50 38.14 -28.38
N ILE A 531 -3.40 38.02 -29.35
CA ILE A 531 -4.82 38.34 -29.17
C ILE A 531 -5.65 37.07 -29.22
N ASP A 532 -6.46 36.87 -28.18
CA ASP A 532 -7.56 35.91 -28.18
C ASP A 532 -8.88 36.64 -28.48
N PHE A 533 -9.45 36.37 -29.65
CA PHE A 533 -10.68 37.02 -30.11
C PHE A 533 -11.71 35.99 -30.58
N TYR A 534 -12.87 35.98 -29.92
CA TYR A 534 -14.01 35.11 -30.27
C TYR A 534 -13.61 33.62 -30.42
N GLU A 535 -14.27 32.87 -31.31
CA GLU A 535 -13.94 31.47 -31.66
C GLU A 535 -12.76 31.35 -32.65
N HIS A 536 -11.94 32.39 -32.84
CA HIS A 536 -10.76 32.31 -33.70
C HIS A 536 -9.57 31.70 -32.98
N GLU A 537 -8.67 31.08 -33.75
CA GLU A 537 -7.33 30.74 -33.27
C GLU A 537 -6.57 32.00 -32.85
N THR A 538 -5.82 31.91 -31.76
CA THR A 538 -5.00 33.00 -31.22
C THR A 538 -4.06 33.55 -32.30
N GLN A 539 -4.15 34.85 -32.57
CA GLN A 539 -3.28 35.53 -33.53
C GLN A 539 -2.17 36.32 -32.83
N MET A 540 -0.98 36.31 -33.44
CA MET A 540 0.24 36.90 -32.88
C MET A 540 0.75 38.02 -33.79
N THR A 541 1.28 39.09 -33.20
CA THR A 541 2.03 40.10 -33.96
C THR A 541 3.42 39.60 -34.34
N ARG A 542 4.10 40.33 -35.23
CA ARG A 542 5.52 40.07 -35.52
C ARG A 542 6.36 40.35 -34.28
N ALA A 543 7.39 39.53 -34.07
CA ALA A 543 8.34 39.73 -32.99
C ALA A 543 9.22 40.96 -33.29
N VAL A 544 9.13 41.99 -32.46
CA VAL A 544 9.92 43.24 -32.58
C VAL A 544 10.88 43.38 -31.42
N SER A 545 11.92 44.20 -31.58
CA SER A 545 12.82 44.53 -30.49
C SER A 545 12.12 45.50 -29.53
N PRO A 546 12.38 45.43 -28.20
CA PRO A 546 11.92 46.43 -27.25
C PRO A 546 12.39 47.87 -27.53
N THR A 547 13.36 48.03 -28.43
CA THR A 547 13.87 49.34 -28.89
C THR A 547 13.20 49.82 -30.18
N ASP A 548 12.40 48.97 -30.83
CA ASP A 548 11.61 49.39 -31.98
C ASP A 548 10.42 50.18 -31.41
N ASP A 549 10.05 51.31 -31.99
CA ASP A 549 8.97 52.14 -31.41
C ASP A 549 7.57 51.67 -31.86
N SER A 550 7.48 50.66 -32.74
CA SER A 550 6.22 50.17 -33.32
C SER A 550 6.19 48.66 -33.60
N PHE A 551 4.99 48.08 -33.56
CA PHE A 551 4.72 46.72 -34.07
C PHE A 551 4.38 46.71 -35.57
N ASP A 552 3.76 47.78 -36.07
CA ASP A 552 3.23 47.96 -37.44
C ASP A 552 2.62 46.67 -38.02
N THR A 553 1.78 46.01 -37.21
CA THR A 553 1.13 44.76 -37.57
C THR A 553 -0.38 44.92 -37.49
N SER A 554 -1.07 44.59 -38.58
CA SER A 554 -2.53 44.51 -38.64
C SER A 554 -2.97 43.05 -38.61
N ILE A 555 -3.91 42.74 -37.73
CA ILE A 555 -4.51 41.43 -37.53
C ILE A 555 -5.98 41.53 -37.93
N MET A 556 -6.48 40.54 -38.68
CA MET A 556 -7.83 40.53 -39.22
C MET A 556 -8.58 39.28 -38.75
N PHE A 557 -9.81 39.49 -38.26
CA PHE A 557 -10.73 38.45 -37.85
C PHE A 557 -11.99 38.53 -38.72
N THR A 558 -12.39 37.40 -39.31
CA THR A 558 -13.60 37.29 -40.13
C THR A 558 -14.64 36.45 -39.41
N CYS A 559 -15.69 37.08 -38.88
CA CYS A 559 -16.71 36.43 -38.08
C CYS A 559 -18.06 36.40 -38.79
N LYS A 560 -18.93 35.44 -38.45
CA LYS A 560 -20.34 35.51 -38.84
C LYS A 560 -21.03 36.66 -38.09
N ASN A 561 -21.83 37.43 -38.82
CA ASN A 561 -22.62 38.54 -38.32
C ASN A 561 -23.91 38.03 -37.68
N ASP A 562 -23.80 37.43 -36.50
CA ASP A 562 -24.92 36.85 -35.76
C ASP A 562 -25.16 37.50 -34.38
N PHE A 563 -26.17 37.01 -33.68
CA PHE A 563 -26.48 37.50 -32.33
C PHE A 563 -25.35 37.19 -31.32
N GLN A 564 -24.50 36.19 -31.60
CA GLN A 564 -23.43 35.76 -30.71
C GLN A 564 -22.25 36.74 -30.79
N LEU A 565 -21.86 37.19 -31.98
CA LEU A 565 -20.88 38.26 -32.16
C LEU A 565 -21.35 39.55 -31.46
N ARG A 566 -22.63 39.91 -31.64
CA ARG A 566 -23.20 41.09 -30.99
C ARG A 566 -23.23 40.97 -29.46
N ASP A 567 -23.51 39.79 -28.92
CA ASP A 567 -23.50 39.53 -27.48
C ASP A 567 -22.06 39.51 -26.94
N TYR A 568 -21.10 38.99 -27.71
CA TYR A 568 -19.68 39.00 -27.40
C TYR A 568 -19.13 40.43 -27.32
N VAL A 569 -19.41 41.28 -28.31
CA VAL A 569 -19.00 42.70 -28.31
C VAL A 569 -19.66 43.48 -27.15
N LYS A 570 -20.86 43.08 -26.71
CA LYS A 570 -21.58 43.71 -25.58
C LYS A 570 -21.08 43.28 -24.20
N LYS A 571 -20.76 41.99 -24.03
CA LYS A 571 -20.48 41.40 -22.71
C LYS A 571 -19.01 41.13 -22.47
N SER A 572 -18.23 40.97 -23.53
CA SER A 572 -16.86 40.47 -23.50
C SER A 572 -15.89 41.50 -24.07
N CYS A 573 -14.63 41.33 -23.69
CA CYS A 573 -13.52 42.13 -24.18
C CYS A 573 -12.43 41.16 -24.64
N ALA A 574 -11.67 41.49 -25.69
CA ALA A 574 -10.58 40.61 -26.13
C ALA A 574 -9.38 40.75 -25.19
N LYS A 575 -8.79 39.61 -24.84
CA LYS A 575 -7.58 39.58 -24.04
C LYS A 575 -6.38 39.68 -24.96
N VAL A 576 -5.46 40.57 -24.61
CA VAL A 576 -4.17 40.71 -25.28
C VAL A 576 -3.08 40.37 -24.29
N GLN A 577 -2.26 39.37 -24.61
CA GLN A 577 -1.12 38.99 -23.79
C GLN A 577 0.17 39.53 -24.41
N PHE A 578 1.02 40.07 -23.56
CA PHE A 578 2.32 40.57 -23.92
C PHE A 578 3.36 39.49 -23.66
N TYR A 579 4.00 39.00 -24.71
CA TYR A 579 5.02 37.96 -24.62
C TYR A 579 6.41 38.54 -24.77
N LYS A 580 7.33 37.95 -24.02
CA LYS A 580 8.77 38.16 -24.12
C LYS A 580 9.43 36.89 -24.62
N ILE A 581 10.20 37.00 -25.69
CA ILE A 581 10.94 35.90 -26.31
C ILE A 581 12.43 36.06 -26.00
N ILE A 582 13.02 35.01 -25.44
CA ILE A 582 14.46 34.91 -25.20
C ILE A 582 14.97 33.63 -25.85
N GLY A 583 15.64 33.73 -27.00
CA GLY A 583 16.07 32.54 -27.75
C GLY A 583 14.86 31.79 -28.31
N PHE A 584 14.59 30.58 -27.78
CA PHE A 584 13.45 29.74 -28.16
C PHE A 584 12.30 29.77 -27.14
N ASP A 585 12.50 30.41 -25.97
CA ASP A 585 11.51 30.44 -24.91
C ASP A 585 10.62 31.69 -25.02
N SER A 586 9.30 31.51 -25.04
CA SER A 586 8.30 32.58 -25.02
C SER A 586 7.55 32.59 -23.67
N ASN A 587 7.66 33.70 -22.92
CA ASN A 587 7.00 33.85 -21.62
C ASN A 587 5.99 35.00 -21.66
N PRO A 588 4.74 34.79 -21.20
CA PRO A 588 3.78 35.89 -21.01
C PRO A 588 4.21 36.73 -19.81
N ILE A 589 4.32 38.04 -20.00
CA ILE A 589 4.79 38.99 -18.97
C ILE A 589 3.74 40.01 -18.56
N GLY A 590 2.65 40.11 -19.33
CA GLY A 590 1.56 41.03 -19.04
C GLY A 590 0.29 40.73 -19.80
N GLU A 591 -0.80 41.29 -19.32
CA GLU A 591 -2.11 41.24 -19.97
C GLU A 591 -2.73 42.64 -20.07
N ALA A 592 -3.48 42.83 -21.14
CA ALA A 592 -4.33 43.99 -21.38
C ALA A 592 -5.65 43.53 -22.01
N ILE A 593 -6.63 44.42 -22.02
CA ILE A 593 -7.98 44.11 -22.50
C ILE A 593 -8.40 45.15 -23.55
N ILE A 594 -8.80 44.70 -24.73
CA ILE A 594 -9.40 45.53 -25.78
C ILE A 594 -10.92 45.56 -25.59
N SER A 595 -11.48 46.76 -25.45
CA SER A 595 -12.92 46.99 -25.46
C SER A 595 -13.43 47.29 -26.87
N PHE A 596 -14.40 46.51 -27.35
CA PHE A 596 -15.09 46.75 -28.62
C PHE A 596 -16.41 47.51 -28.47
N ALA A 597 -16.68 48.04 -27.27
CA ALA A 597 -17.88 48.84 -27.01
C ALA A 597 -18.09 49.99 -28.01
N PRO A 598 -17.06 50.69 -28.55
CA PRO A 598 -17.27 51.74 -29.54
C PRO A 598 -18.02 51.29 -30.80
N PHE A 599 -17.88 50.02 -31.22
CA PHE A 599 -18.63 49.48 -32.37
C PHE A 599 -20.16 49.40 -32.12
N LEU A 600 -20.61 49.47 -30.85
CA LEU A 600 -22.04 49.51 -30.51
C LEU A 600 -22.63 50.91 -30.57
N ASP A 601 -21.79 51.95 -30.60
CA ASP A 601 -22.16 53.37 -30.65
C ASP A 601 -22.11 53.92 -32.08
N ASP A 602 -22.32 53.06 -33.09
CA ASP A 602 -22.24 53.36 -34.54
C ASP A 602 -20.89 53.94 -35.00
N LYS A 603 -19.80 53.68 -34.26
CA LYS A 603 -18.44 54.06 -34.67
C LYS A 603 -17.77 52.88 -35.35
N ASN A 604 -17.56 52.96 -36.67
CA ASN A 604 -16.95 51.86 -37.42
C ASN A 604 -15.43 51.78 -37.26
N GLU A 605 -14.78 52.86 -36.80
CA GLU A 605 -13.33 52.97 -36.70
C GLU A 605 -12.95 53.82 -35.48
N PHE A 606 -12.00 53.33 -34.68
CA PHE A 606 -11.52 54.05 -33.51
C PHE A 606 -10.05 53.76 -33.18
N THR A 607 -9.43 54.69 -32.48
CA THR A 607 -8.07 54.57 -31.93
C THR A 607 -8.14 54.58 -30.41
N SER A 608 -7.39 53.69 -29.75
CA SER A 608 -7.30 53.65 -28.29
C SER A 608 -5.91 53.16 -27.83
N THR A 609 -5.66 53.22 -26.53
CA THR A 609 -4.39 52.81 -25.92
C THR A 609 -4.62 51.66 -24.94
N LEU A 610 -3.79 50.63 -25.05
CA LEU A 610 -3.73 49.50 -24.12
C LEU A 610 -2.62 49.72 -23.12
N THR A 611 -2.95 49.63 -21.84
CA THR A 611 -1.97 49.59 -20.76
C THR A 611 -1.81 48.16 -20.31
N PHE A 612 -0.59 47.63 -20.40
CA PHE A 612 -0.26 46.27 -20.01
C PHE A 612 0.18 46.19 -18.57
N HIS A 613 -0.52 45.33 -17.84
CA HIS A 613 -0.28 45.07 -16.43
C HIS A 613 0.50 43.77 -16.25
N SER A 614 1.56 43.81 -15.45
CA SER A 614 2.35 42.61 -15.14
C SER A 614 1.79 41.93 -13.89
N PRO A 615 1.23 40.70 -14.00
CA PRO A 615 0.64 40.00 -12.85
C PRO A 615 1.66 39.67 -11.76
N ASP A 616 2.91 39.42 -12.13
CA ASP A 616 3.97 39.05 -11.18
C ASP A 616 4.46 40.24 -10.34
N SER A 617 4.44 41.45 -10.91
CA SER A 617 4.94 42.66 -10.25
C SER A 617 3.83 43.60 -9.77
N ASN A 618 2.58 43.34 -10.18
CA ASN A 618 1.40 44.16 -9.91
C ASN A 618 1.59 45.63 -10.33
N VAL A 619 2.25 45.85 -11.48
CA VAL A 619 2.43 47.20 -12.04
C VAL A 619 2.27 47.25 -13.55
N ASP A 620 1.80 48.39 -14.02
CA ASP A 620 1.75 48.75 -15.44
C ASP A 620 3.16 49.02 -15.97
N PHE A 621 3.48 48.44 -17.12
CA PHE A 621 4.85 48.45 -17.63
C PHE A 621 4.99 48.80 -19.10
N ALA A 622 3.93 48.68 -19.90
CA ALA A 622 3.93 49.05 -21.30
C ALA A 622 2.59 49.66 -21.70
N GLU A 623 2.66 50.60 -22.65
CA GLU A 623 1.50 51.17 -23.32
C GLU A 623 1.61 50.87 -24.82
N VAL A 624 0.52 50.41 -25.44
CA VAL A 624 0.46 50.14 -26.88
C VAL A 624 -0.73 50.87 -27.46
N LYS A 625 -0.51 51.72 -28.46
CA LYS A 625 -1.59 52.33 -29.24
C LYS A 625 -2.07 51.33 -30.29
N TYR A 626 -3.38 51.14 -30.34
CA TYR A 626 -4.03 50.31 -31.34
C TYR A 626 -5.16 51.06 -32.02
N GLU A 627 -5.39 50.67 -33.26
CA GLU A 627 -6.48 51.14 -34.09
C GLU A 627 -7.35 49.96 -34.45
N ALA A 628 -8.66 50.11 -34.36
CA ALA A 628 -9.61 49.04 -34.69
C ALA A 628 -10.66 49.56 -35.66
N GLY A 629 -10.96 48.75 -36.67
CA GLY A 629 -12.04 49.01 -37.62
C GLY A 629 -12.90 47.78 -37.84
N ILE A 630 -14.19 48.02 -38.06
CA ILE A 630 -15.16 46.99 -38.41
C ILE A 630 -15.69 47.25 -39.83
N TYR A 631 -15.51 46.26 -40.69
CA TYR A 631 -16.10 46.24 -42.01
C TYR A 631 -17.30 45.30 -42.00
N ILE A 632 -18.48 45.91 -42.07
CA ILE A 632 -19.73 45.21 -42.29
C ILE A 632 -19.98 45.29 -43.81
N PRO A 633 -20.07 44.16 -44.54
CA PRO A 633 -20.41 44.21 -45.95
C PRO A 633 -21.73 44.96 -46.07
N LEU A 634 -21.70 46.04 -46.85
CA LEU A 634 -22.79 46.98 -46.97
C LEU A 634 -24.12 46.25 -47.23
N LEU A 635 -25.01 46.29 -46.23
CA LEU A 635 -26.44 46.49 -46.49
C LEU A 635 -26.56 47.89 -47.11
N LYS A 636 -26.30 48.00 -48.41
CA LYS A 636 -26.75 49.13 -49.23
C LYS A 636 -28.01 48.73 -49.96
#